data_AF-A0A2N0M3D8-F1
#
_entry.id   AF-A0A2N0M3D8-F1
#
_cell.length_a   1.000
_cell.length_b   1.000
_cell.length_c   1.000
_cell.angle_alpha   90.00
_cell.angle_beta   90.00
_cell.angle_gamma   90.00
#
_symmetry.space_group_name_H-M   'P 1'
#
loop_
_entity.id
_entity.type
_entity.pdbx_description
1 polymer ?
#
loop_
_entity_poly.entity_id
_entity_poly.type
_entity_poly.pdbx_seq_one_letter_code
_entity_poly.pdbx_strand_id
1 'polypeptide(L)'
;MAEETTILGVDYSGALADKNTWATKGVLRGNVLTLEFCEPMPRAELTAKLASLPADAVAALDFPFSVPQVFAERWLPDAKTMPDLWRAAAAMDLPDFMHLRDEFVAQHGEPFRRGDGYFPECYSCLHKANPNMVPMTFRGMRMLDGLWQAGCRVPPLPDGGHPGPLLLESMPGAALRAFGLPFKGYKKGQRAVELRRKILDGLERRSGVKIPNLAWFDDRCIGNDDCLDSVVASVAACLWSLNHALFRLPQDGPGDPTTRGGTPHSDGNELAAARLEGWLYAPVFLNGDH
;
A
#
# COMPACT_ATOMS: atom_id res chain seq x y z
N MET A 1 24.06 -17.34 -11.37
CA MET A 1 23.30 -16.24 -12.01
C MET A 1 22.62 -15.49 -10.87
N ALA A 2 22.67 -14.15 -10.85
CA ALA A 2 21.97 -13.40 -9.82
C ALA A 2 20.46 -13.66 -9.98
N GLU A 3 19.77 -13.96 -8.89
CA GLU A 3 18.32 -14.17 -8.88
C GLU A 3 17.64 -12.87 -9.35
N GLU A 4 16.66 -13.02 -10.24
CA GLU A 4 15.92 -11.90 -10.81
C GLU A 4 14.53 -11.88 -10.20
N THR A 5 14.16 -10.78 -9.56
CA THR A 5 12.83 -10.64 -8.95
C THR A 5 12.00 -9.64 -9.75
N THR A 6 10.78 -10.02 -10.12
CA THR A 6 9.83 -9.07 -10.71
C THR A 6 9.27 -8.14 -9.63
N ILE A 7 9.33 -6.84 -9.88
CA ILE A 7 8.84 -5.81 -8.97
C ILE A 7 7.70 -5.04 -9.63
N LEU A 8 6.62 -4.80 -8.88
CA LEU A 8 5.52 -3.94 -9.31
C LEU A 8 5.19 -2.90 -8.22
N GLY A 9 5.08 -1.64 -8.60
CA GLY A 9 4.54 -0.58 -7.76
C GLY A 9 3.26 -0.03 -8.37
N VAL A 10 2.26 0.26 -7.54
CA VAL A 10 0.94 0.69 -8.01
C VAL A 10 0.46 1.89 -7.21
N ASP A 11 0.06 2.95 -7.91
CA ASP A 11 -0.83 3.98 -7.36
C ASP A 11 -2.27 3.62 -7.77
N TYR A 12 -3.12 3.29 -6.79
CA TYR A 12 -4.43 2.69 -7.06
C TYR A 12 -5.55 3.73 -6.90
N SER A 13 -6.38 3.89 -7.94
CA SER A 13 -7.44 4.89 -7.90
C SER A 13 -8.80 4.32 -7.50
N GLY A 14 -9.41 4.94 -6.49
CA GLY A 14 -10.83 4.77 -6.14
C GLY A 14 -11.80 5.54 -7.03
N ALA A 15 -11.31 6.39 -7.94
CA ALA A 15 -12.18 7.24 -8.76
C ALA A 15 -13.13 6.40 -9.62
N LEU A 16 -14.37 6.88 -9.83
CA LEU A 16 -15.36 6.21 -10.68
C LEU A 16 -14.81 5.97 -12.09
N ALA A 17 -14.21 7.00 -12.68
CA ALA A 17 -13.45 6.86 -13.91
C ALA A 17 -12.14 6.10 -13.64
N ASP A 18 -12.00 4.94 -14.26
CA ASP A 18 -10.86 4.03 -14.10
C ASP A 18 -9.69 4.43 -15.01
N LYS A 19 -9.12 5.61 -14.77
CA LYS A 19 -8.08 6.21 -15.64
C LYS A 19 -6.85 6.74 -14.90
N ASN A 20 -6.89 6.72 -13.57
CA ASN A 20 -5.85 7.27 -12.71
C ASN A 20 -5.13 6.19 -11.90
N THR A 21 -5.40 4.91 -12.14
CA THR A 21 -4.56 3.84 -11.59
C THR A 21 -3.30 3.75 -12.43
N TRP A 22 -2.13 3.78 -11.80
CA TRP A 22 -0.83 3.70 -12.47
C TRP A 22 -0.03 2.52 -11.96
N ALA A 23 0.70 1.88 -12.86
CA ALA A 23 1.59 0.78 -12.53
C ALA A 23 2.99 1.04 -13.07
N THR A 24 3.99 0.79 -12.22
CA THR A 24 5.40 0.75 -12.58
C THR A 24 5.91 -0.67 -12.38
N LYS A 25 6.44 -1.28 -13.45
CA LYS A 25 7.09 -2.60 -13.38
C LYS A 25 8.59 -2.46 -13.59
N GLY A 26 9.36 -3.27 -12.89
CA GLY A 26 10.77 -3.46 -13.15
C GLY A 26 11.26 -4.85 -12.79
N VAL A 27 12.54 -5.09 -13.06
CA VAL A 27 13.27 -6.29 -12.66
C VAL A 27 14.39 -5.90 -11.71
N LEU A 28 14.40 -6.53 -10.54
CA LEU A 28 15.44 -6.40 -9.54
C LEU A 28 16.51 -7.47 -9.78
N ARG A 29 17.77 -7.06 -9.92
CA ARG A 29 18.94 -7.95 -9.98
C ARG A 29 20.00 -7.46 -9.01
N GLY A 30 20.28 -8.23 -7.96
CA GLY A 30 21.05 -7.71 -6.83
C GLY A 30 20.35 -6.48 -6.24
N ASN A 31 21.04 -5.35 -6.14
CA ASN A 31 20.47 -4.07 -5.66
C ASN A 31 20.19 -3.06 -6.80
N VAL A 32 19.93 -3.56 -8.01
CA VAL A 32 19.64 -2.72 -9.18
C VAL A 32 18.23 -3.03 -9.67
N LEU A 33 17.35 -2.04 -9.60
CA LEU A 33 16.02 -2.08 -10.19
C LEU A 33 16.06 -1.43 -11.57
N THR A 34 15.82 -2.21 -12.62
CA THR A 34 15.64 -1.67 -13.98
C THR A 34 14.16 -1.58 -14.28
N LEU A 35 13.66 -0.36 -14.49
CA LEU A 35 12.25 -0.13 -14.80
C LEU A 35 11.95 -0.52 -16.25
N GLU A 36 10.88 -1.26 -16.48
CA GLU A 36 10.40 -1.68 -17.80
C GLU A 36 9.32 -0.73 -18.32
N PHE A 37 8.38 -0.32 -17.46
CA PHE A 37 7.33 0.65 -17.79
C PHE A 37 6.83 1.43 -16.55
N CYS A 38 6.30 2.65 -16.77
CA CYS A 38 5.38 3.39 -15.89
C CYS A 38 4.24 3.90 -16.77
N GLU A 39 3.02 3.38 -16.58
CA GLU A 39 1.86 3.73 -17.40
C GLU A 39 0.52 3.61 -16.66
N PRO A 40 -0.53 4.32 -17.11
CA PRO A 40 -1.88 4.11 -16.62
C PRO A 40 -2.34 2.68 -16.89
N MET A 41 -2.96 2.03 -15.91
CA MET A 41 -3.40 0.65 -15.99
C MET A 41 -4.81 0.53 -15.37
N PRO A 42 -5.86 0.34 -16.19
CA PRO A 42 -7.21 0.11 -15.67
C PRO A 42 -7.24 -1.04 -14.66
N ARG A 43 -8.12 -0.98 -13.65
CA ARG A 43 -8.14 -1.95 -12.54
C ARG A 43 -8.31 -3.40 -12.98
N ALA A 44 -9.10 -3.65 -14.02
CA ALA A 44 -9.28 -5.00 -14.56
C ALA A 44 -7.97 -5.55 -15.17
N GLU A 45 -7.23 -4.71 -15.90
CA GLU A 45 -5.94 -5.05 -16.46
C GLU A 45 -4.90 -5.25 -15.34
N LEU A 46 -4.88 -4.37 -14.35
CA LEU A 46 -4.04 -4.49 -13.17
C LEU A 46 -4.29 -5.82 -12.44
N THR A 47 -5.56 -6.21 -12.26
CA THR A 47 -5.93 -7.46 -11.60
C THR A 47 -5.37 -8.66 -12.35
N ALA A 48 -5.56 -8.71 -13.69
CA ALA A 48 -5.02 -9.77 -14.53
C ALA A 48 -3.48 -9.79 -14.52
N LYS A 49 -2.85 -8.62 -14.49
CA LYS A 49 -1.39 -8.49 -14.41
C LYS A 49 -0.86 -9.05 -13.09
N LEU A 50 -1.43 -8.65 -11.96
CA LEU A 50 -1.06 -9.14 -10.63
C LEU A 50 -1.23 -10.66 -10.53
N ALA A 51 -2.36 -11.21 -10.98
CA ALA A 51 -2.61 -12.65 -10.94
C ALA A 51 -1.66 -13.48 -11.83
N SER A 52 -1.00 -12.87 -12.82
CA SER A 52 -0.08 -13.54 -13.74
C SER A 52 1.39 -13.32 -13.42
N LEU A 53 1.72 -12.56 -12.36
CA LEU A 53 3.10 -12.41 -11.92
C LEU A 53 3.68 -13.74 -11.42
N PRO A 54 5.00 -13.95 -11.54
CA PRO A 54 5.64 -15.14 -11.02
C PRO A 54 5.60 -15.17 -9.47
N ALA A 55 5.74 -16.37 -8.91
CA ALA A 55 5.62 -16.65 -7.48
C ALA A 55 6.55 -15.80 -6.59
N ASP A 56 7.75 -15.52 -7.10
CA ASP A 56 8.80 -14.74 -6.44
C ASP A 56 8.61 -13.23 -6.58
N ALA A 57 7.65 -12.76 -7.38
CA ALA A 57 7.40 -11.35 -7.56
C ALA A 57 6.87 -10.68 -6.29
N VAL A 58 7.19 -9.39 -6.14
CA VAL A 58 6.69 -8.53 -5.07
C VAL A 58 5.99 -7.32 -5.68
N ALA A 59 4.74 -7.09 -5.28
CA ALA A 59 3.96 -5.93 -5.67
C ALA A 59 3.60 -5.06 -4.46
N ALA A 60 3.80 -3.76 -4.55
CA ALA A 60 3.38 -2.78 -3.53
C ALA A 60 2.24 -1.93 -4.08
N LEU A 61 1.11 -1.90 -3.38
CA LEU A 61 -0.14 -1.30 -3.85
C LEU A 61 -0.57 -0.15 -2.92
N ASP A 62 -0.74 1.06 -3.46
CA ASP A 62 -1.19 2.24 -2.72
C ASP A 62 -2.71 2.27 -2.56
N PHE A 63 -3.22 1.45 -1.64
CA PHE A 63 -4.57 1.58 -1.08
C PHE A 63 -4.69 0.73 0.19
N PRO A 64 -5.56 1.08 1.15
CA PRO A 64 -5.79 0.26 2.34
C PRO A 64 -6.38 -1.11 1.99
N PHE A 65 -5.78 -2.19 2.48
CA PHE A 65 -6.23 -3.55 2.17
C PHE A 65 -7.48 -3.96 2.94
N SER A 66 -7.84 -3.25 4.01
CA SER A 66 -9.04 -3.52 4.79
C SER A 66 -9.42 -2.28 5.61
N VAL A 67 -10.25 -2.46 6.64
CA VAL A 67 -10.92 -1.44 7.43
C VAL A 67 -10.65 -1.60 8.92
N PRO A 68 -10.84 -0.56 9.76
CA PRO A 68 -10.70 -0.66 11.20
C PRO A 68 -11.59 -1.76 11.80
N GLN A 69 -11.08 -2.46 12.81
CA GLN A 69 -11.70 -3.59 13.48
C GLN A 69 -13.07 -3.19 14.02
N VAL A 70 -13.17 -2.03 14.66
CA VAL A 70 -14.45 -1.52 15.18
C VAL A 70 -15.50 -1.30 14.10
N PHE A 71 -15.10 -1.01 12.86
CA PHE A 71 -16.02 -0.95 11.73
C PHE A 71 -16.33 -2.35 11.19
N ALA A 72 -15.31 -3.21 11.06
CA ALA A 72 -15.46 -4.61 10.67
C ALA A 72 -16.44 -5.37 11.59
N GLU A 73 -16.35 -5.16 12.91
CA GLU A 73 -17.24 -5.78 13.90
C GLU A 73 -18.71 -5.37 13.73
N ARG A 74 -18.99 -4.19 13.16
CA ARG A 74 -20.36 -3.74 12.86
C ARG A 74 -20.84 -4.21 11.49
N TRP A 75 -19.94 -4.26 10.53
CA TRP A 75 -20.25 -4.73 9.18
C TRP A 75 -20.44 -6.25 9.12
N LEU A 76 -19.48 -7.01 9.67
CA LEU A 76 -19.40 -8.46 9.62
C LEU A 76 -18.81 -8.98 10.95
N PRO A 77 -19.63 -9.14 12.02
CA PRO A 77 -19.16 -9.51 13.36
C PRO A 77 -18.32 -10.78 13.44
N ASP A 78 -18.55 -11.73 12.53
CA ASP A 78 -17.85 -13.00 12.49
C ASP A 78 -16.50 -12.95 11.75
N ALA A 79 -16.17 -11.83 11.09
CA ALA A 79 -14.91 -11.66 10.37
C ALA A 79 -13.72 -11.86 11.30
N LYS A 80 -12.74 -12.65 10.85
CA LYS A 80 -11.49 -12.91 11.60
C LYS A 80 -10.27 -12.37 10.87
N THR A 81 -10.34 -12.29 9.55
CA THR A 81 -9.21 -11.91 8.70
C THR A 81 -9.65 -11.07 7.51
N MET A 82 -8.70 -10.41 6.84
CA MET A 82 -8.96 -9.61 5.64
C MET A 82 -9.73 -10.39 4.55
N PRO A 83 -9.44 -11.69 4.24
CA PRO A 83 -10.24 -12.46 3.29
C PRO A 83 -11.73 -12.56 3.60
N ASP A 84 -12.15 -12.51 4.88
CA ASP A 84 -13.57 -12.50 5.24
C ASP A 84 -14.23 -11.19 4.78
N LEU A 85 -13.53 -10.07 4.97
CA LEU A 85 -13.97 -8.74 4.58
C LEU A 85 -13.87 -8.52 3.06
N TRP A 86 -12.86 -9.09 2.40
CA TRP A 86 -12.72 -9.05 0.95
C TRP A 86 -13.87 -9.77 0.26
N ARG A 87 -14.21 -10.98 0.72
CA ARG A 87 -15.37 -11.73 0.22
C ARG A 87 -16.67 -10.97 0.42
N ALA A 88 -16.84 -10.34 1.58
CA ALA A 88 -18.02 -9.52 1.87
C ALA A 88 -18.08 -8.27 0.99
N ALA A 89 -16.95 -7.60 0.75
CA ALA A 89 -16.86 -6.48 -0.20
C ALA A 89 -17.22 -6.93 -1.62
N ALA A 90 -16.74 -8.10 -2.05
CA ALA A 90 -16.99 -8.66 -3.38
C ALA A 90 -18.46 -8.97 -3.63
N ALA A 91 -19.20 -9.34 -2.57
CA ALA A 91 -20.63 -9.61 -2.59
C ALA A 91 -21.52 -8.37 -2.32
N MET A 92 -20.92 -7.19 -2.17
CA MET A 92 -21.61 -5.93 -1.88
C MET A 92 -21.39 -4.92 -3.02
N ASP A 93 -22.30 -3.95 -3.14
CA ASP A 93 -22.13 -2.81 -4.03
C ASP A 93 -21.64 -1.56 -3.28
N LEU A 94 -20.94 -0.68 -4.00
CA LEU A 94 -20.33 0.51 -3.41
C LEU A 94 -21.35 1.43 -2.69
N PRO A 95 -22.58 1.67 -3.22
CA PRO A 95 -23.57 2.48 -2.50
C PRO A 95 -23.95 1.91 -1.13
N ASP A 96 -24.09 0.59 -1.01
CA ASP A 96 -24.44 -0.05 0.26
C ASP A 96 -23.27 0.06 1.25
N PHE A 97 -22.04 -0.15 0.78
CA PHE A 97 -20.84 0.05 1.60
C PHE A 97 -20.70 1.50 2.08
N MET A 98 -21.01 2.47 1.21
CA MET A 98 -20.99 3.89 1.54
C MET A 98 -22.07 4.24 2.57
N HIS A 99 -23.28 3.67 2.44
CA HIS A 99 -24.35 3.86 3.41
C HIS A 99 -23.99 3.29 4.78
N LEU A 100 -23.51 2.05 4.83
CA LEU A 100 -23.02 1.40 6.04
C LEU A 100 -21.91 2.22 6.73
N ARG A 101 -20.94 2.70 5.95
CA ARG A 101 -19.89 3.60 6.46
C ARG A 101 -20.49 4.87 7.04
N ASP A 102 -21.45 5.50 6.38
CA ASP A 102 -22.02 6.77 6.82
C ASP A 102 -22.82 6.62 8.12
N GLU A 103 -23.61 5.56 8.25
CA GLU A 103 -24.32 5.24 9.49
C GLU A 103 -23.33 4.98 10.64
N PHE A 104 -22.26 4.23 10.39
CA PHE A 104 -21.24 3.96 11.39
C PHE A 104 -20.52 5.23 11.84
N VAL A 105 -20.02 6.03 10.89
CA VAL A 105 -19.22 7.23 11.18
C VAL A 105 -20.05 8.30 11.88
N ALA A 106 -21.35 8.40 11.57
CA ALA A 106 -22.25 9.31 12.30
C ALA A 106 -22.33 9.01 13.80
N GLN A 107 -22.11 7.75 14.21
CA GLN A 107 -22.21 7.30 15.59
C GLN A 107 -20.84 7.16 16.29
N HIS A 108 -19.78 6.82 15.55
CA HIS A 108 -18.49 6.41 16.13
C HIS A 108 -17.29 7.24 15.64
N GLY A 109 -17.50 8.19 14.72
CA GLY A 109 -16.42 8.94 14.08
C GLY A 109 -15.62 8.10 13.08
N GLU A 110 -14.42 8.56 12.73
CA GLU A 110 -13.53 7.94 11.73
C GLU A 110 -12.32 7.29 12.42
N PRO A 111 -12.46 6.07 12.98
CA PRO A 111 -11.36 5.39 13.65
C PRO A 111 -10.24 5.04 12.67
N PHE A 112 -9.01 4.98 13.18
CA PHE A 112 -7.85 4.44 12.47
C PHE A 112 -7.78 2.93 12.65
N ARG A 113 -7.14 2.24 11.70
CA ARG A 113 -6.63 0.90 11.98
C ARG A 113 -5.48 1.01 12.95
N ARG A 114 -5.23 -0.05 13.73
CA ARG A 114 -4.15 -0.03 14.73
C ARG A 114 -2.79 0.29 14.11
N GLY A 115 -2.47 -0.36 12.97
CA GLY A 115 -1.20 -0.18 12.27
C GLY A 115 -0.99 1.23 11.70
N ASP A 116 -2.08 1.94 11.36
CA ASP A 116 -2.00 3.31 10.84
C ASP A 116 -1.44 4.29 11.88
N GLY A 117 -1.58 3.99 13.17
CA GLY A 117 -1.08 4.81 14.27
C GLY A 117 0.45 4.98 14.28
N TYR A 118 1.19 4.09 13.61
CA TYR A 118 2.65 4.22 13.46
C TYR A 118 3.07 5.25 12.41
N PHE A 119 2.12 5.78 11.63
CA PHE A 119 2.38 6.62 10.48
C PHE A 119 1.50 7.87 10.53
N PRO A 120 1.99 9.02 11.03
CA PRO A 120 1.18 10.24 11.14
C PRO A 120 0.80 10.88 9.79
N GLU A 121 1.23 10.29 8.67
CA GLU A 121 0.75 10.60 7.33
C GLU A 121 -0.60 9.95 7.02
N CYS A 122 -0.99 8.91 7.76
CA CYS A 122 -2.20 8.16 7.51
C CYS A 122 -3.45 8.97 7.84
N TYR A 123 -4.48 8.70 7.05
CA TYR A 123 -5.86 9.04 7.35
C TYR A 123 -6.63 7.72 7.52
N SER A 124 -7.72 7.74 8.28
CA SER A 124 -8.64 6.61 8.30
C SER A 124 -9.06 6.24 6.87
N CYS A 125 -9.08 4.95 6.54
CA CYS A 125 -9.60 4.49 5.25
C CYS A 125 -11.12 4.75 5.08
N LEU A 126 -11.80 5.13 6.18
CA LEU A 126 -13.19 5.59 6.17
C LEU A 126 -13.32 7.09 5.90
N HIS A 127 -12.21 7.83 5.81
CA HIS A 127 -12.19 9.28 5.69
C HIS A 127 -12.72 9.78 4.33
N LYS A 128 -13.50 10.86 4.34
CA LYS A 128 -14.08 11.46 3.11
C LYS A 128 -13.46 12.78 2.62
N ALA A 129 -12.47 13.38 3.30
CA ALA A 129 -11.85 14.60 2.72
C ALA A 129 -11.04 14.29 1.45
N ASN A 130 -10.49 13.07 1.34
CA ASN A 130 -10.18 12.50 0.03
C ASN A 130 -11.42 11.75 -0.47
N PRO A 131 -12.15 12.25 -1.49
CA PRO A 131 -13.36 11.62 -1.98
C PRO A 131 -13.12 10.23 -2.58
N ASN A 132 -11.86 9.89 -2.89
CA ASN A 132 -11.50 8.59 -3.43
C ASN A 132 -11.16 7.55 -2.35
N MET A 133 -10.90 7.92 -1.09
CA MET A 133 -10.36 6.98 -0.09
C MET A 133 -11.30 5.82 0.21
N VAL A 134 -12.58 6.09 0.48
CA VAL A 134 -13.58 5.03 0.75
C VAL A 134 -13.83 4.17 -0.51
N PRO A 135 -14.08 4.75 -1.71
CA PRO A 135 -14.17 3.95 -2.93
C PRO A 135 -12.92 3.13 -3.26
N MET A 136 -11.73 3.68 -2.98
CA MET A 136 -10.44 3.03 -3.21
C MET A 136 -10.29 1.80 -2.33
N THR A 137 -10.54 1.96 -1.03
CA THR A 137 -10.51 0.86 -0.05
C THR A 137 -11.51 -0.24 -0.44
N PHE A 138 -12.75 0.13 -0.73
CA PHE A 138 -13.79 -0.83 -1.13
C PHE A 138 -13.43 -1.61 -2.39
N ARG A 139 -13.06 -0.91 -3.47
CA ARG A 139 -12.70 -1.55 -4.74
C ARG A 139 -11.41 -2.35 -4.64
N GLY A 140 -10.47 -1.88 -3.82
CA GLY A 140 -9.25 -2.59 -3.48
C GLY A 140 -9.55 -3.94 -2.80
N MET A 141 -10.40 -3.95 -1.77
CA MET A 141 -10.86 -5.19 -1.13
C MET A 141 -11.51 -6.15 -2.13
N ARG A 142 -12.33 -5.66 -3.07
CA ARG A 142 -12.93 -6.49 -4.13
C ARG A 142 -11.88 -7.11 -5.07
N MET A 143 -10.86 -6.32 -5.44
CA MET A 143 -9.74 -6.83 -6.24
C MET A 143 -8.93 -7.88 -5.47
N LEU A 144 -8.67 -7.64 -4.19
CA LEU A 144 -7.93 -8.54 -3.32
C LEU A 144 -8.65 -9.89 -3.11
N ASP A 145 -9.99 -9.92 -3.06
CA ASP A 145 -10.73 -11.19 -3.04
C ASP A 145 -10.35 -12.08 -4.22
N GLY A 146 -10.42 -11.53 -5.44
CA GLY A 146 -10.04 -12.25 -6.67
C GLY A 146 -8.57 -12.67 -6.69
N LEU A 147 -7.66 -11.78 -6.29
CA LEU A 147 -6.22 -12.08 -6.24
C LEU A 147 -5.87 -13.13 -5.19
N TRP A 148 -6.53 -13.10 -4.04
CA TRP A 148 -6.38 -14.10 -2.99
C TRP A 148 -6.84 -15.48 -3.46
N GLN A 149 -8.00 -15.57 -4.12
CA GLN A 149 -8.47 -16.82 -4.73
C GLN A 149 -7.57 -17.31 -5.86
N ALA A 150 -6.89 -16.40 -6.56
CA ALA A 150 -5.89 -16.74 -7.59
C ALA A 150 -4.55 -17.20 -7.00
N GLY A 151 -4.40 -17.19 -5.67
CA GLY A 151 -3.21 -17.68 -4.98
C GLY A 151 -2.15 -16.61 -4.69
N CYS A 152 -2.48 -15.31 -4.76
CA CYS A 152 -1.57 -14.26 -4.29
C CYS A 152 -1.38 -14.34 -2.77
N ARG A 153 -0.21 -13.95 -2.28
CA ARG A 153 0.16 -13.90 -0.86
C ARG A 153 0.03 -12.49 -0.33
N VAL A 154 -0.50 -12.33 0.88
CA VAL A 154 -0.72 -11.00 1.50
C VAL A 154 -0.32 -11.06 2.97
N PRO A 155 0.82 -10.49 3.39
CA PRO A 155 1.23 -10.51 4.78
C PRO A 155 0.36 -9.53 5.60
N PRO A 156 0.06 -9.84 6.88
CA PRO A 156 0.62 -10.92 7.69
C PRO A 156 -0.27 -12.20 7.70
N LEU A 157 -1.10 -12.40 6.66
CA LEU A 157 -1.80 -13.67 6.52
C LEU A 157 -0.77 -14.77 6.30
N PRO A 158 -0.97 -15.97 6.87
CA PRO A 158 -0.14 -17.12 6.55
C PRO A 158 -0.20 -17.39 5.05
N ASP A 159 0.94 -17.70 4.44
CA ASP A 159 1.02 -18.04 3.01
C ASP A 159 0.05 -19.17 2.63
N GLY A 160 -0.25 -20.12 3.53
CA GLY A 160 -1.32 -21.10 3.33
C GLY A 160 -1.15 -22.00 2.08
N GLY A 161 0.06 -22.08 1.52
CA GLY A 161 0.35 -22.79 0.26
C GLY A 161 0.04 -21.99 -1.00
N HIS A 162 -0.26 -20.69 -0.89
CA HIS A 162 -0.48 -19.79 -2.01
C HIS A 162 0.79 -19.65 -2.87
N PRO A 163 0.75 -20.03 -4.17
CA PRO A 163 1.94 -20.07 -5.02
C PRO A 163 2.22 -18.75 -5.75
N GLY A 164 1.36 -17.74 -5.59
CA GLY A 164 1.41 -16.49 -6.34
C GLY A 164 2.34 -15.43 -5.74
N PRO A 165 2.36 -14.24 -6.36
CA PRO A 165 3.20 -13.13 -5.94
C PRO A 165 2.81 -12.63 -4.54
N LEU A 166 3.74 -11.93 -3.90
CA LEU A 166 3.49 -11.22 -2.66
C LEU A 166 2.92 -9.82 -2.93
N LEU A 167 1.81 -9.48 -2.29
CA LEU A 167 1.17 -8.17 -2.37
C LEU A 167 1.31 -7.44 -1.03
N LEU A 168 1.90 -6.25 -1.06
CA LEU A 168 2.10 -5.38 0.07
C LEU A 168 1.17 -4.19 -0.02
N GLU A 169 0.51 -3.87 1.08
CA GLU A 169 -0.11 -2.57 1.24
C GLU A 169 1.00 -1.52 1.41
N SER A 170 1.02 -0.49 0.58
CA SER A 170 2.04 0.54 0.56
C SER A 170 1.41 1.93 0.65
N MET A 171 2.21 2.91 1.05
CA MET A 171 1.85 4.33 1.04
C MET A 171 3.08 5.13 0.59
N PRO A 172 3.10 5.63 -0.65
CA PRO A 172 4.20 6.41 -1.21
C PRO A 172 4.60 7.59 -0.32
N GLY A 173 3.65 8.29 0.30
CA GLY A 173 3.93 9.36 1.25
C GLY A 173 4.74 8.89 2.47
N ALA A 174 4.41 7.74 3.06
CA ALA A 174 5.15 7.19 4.19
C ALA A 174 6.55 6.71 3.76
N ALA A 175 6.68 6.08 2.59
CA ALA A 175 7.97 5.69 2.03
C ALA A 175 8.87 6.91 1.76
N LEU A 176 8.34 7.96 1.10
CA LEU A 176 9.06 9.20 0.86
C LEU A 176 9.54 9.86 2.16
N ARG A 177 8.70 9.84 3.20
CA ARG A 177 9.11 10.36 4.50
C ARG A 177 10.27 9.57 5.09
N ALA A 178 10.25 8.24 4.99
CA ALA A 178 11.35 7.40 5.46
C ALA A 178 12.65 7.65 4.70
N PHE A 179 12.56 7.95 3.40
CA PHE A 179 13.68 8.41 2.58
C PHE A 179 14.13 9.84 2.95
N GLY A 180 13.40 10.54 3.82
CA GLY A 180 13.62 11.96 4.11
C GLY A 180 13.46 12.84 2.86
N LEU A 181 12.55 12.46 1.96
CA LEU A 181 12.19 13.18 0.76
C LEU A 181 10.88 13.95 0.98
N PRO A 182 10.52 14.92 0.09
CA PRO A 182 9.23 15.57 0.17
C PRO A 182 8.08 14.56 0.11
N PHE A 183 7.24 14.53 1.15
CA PHE A 183 6.10 13.61 1.27
C PHE A 183 4.75 14.32 1.35
N LYS A 184 4.75 15.66 1.40
CA LYS A 184 3.57 16.53 1.38
C LYS A 184 3.72 17.60 0.31
N GLY A 185 2.60 18.00 -0.30
CA GLY A 185 2.54 19.09 -1.27
C GLY A 185 3.08 18.79 -2.68
N TYR A 186 3.63 17.59 -2.92
CA TYR A 186 4.12 17.20 -4.26
C TYR A 186 2.97 16.80 -5.22
N LYS A 187 1.81 16.39 -4.69
CA LYS A 187 0.63 16.05 -5.51
C LYS A 187 0.01 17.26 -6.19
N LYS A 188 -0.16 18.39 -5.49
CA LYS A 188 -0.82 19.60 -6.01
C LYS A 188 -0.18 20.89 -5.48
N GLY A 189 -0.39 21.99 -6.19
CA GLY A 189 0.02 23.34 -5.76
C GLY A 189 1.24 23.89 -6.50
N GLN A 190 1.60 25.14 -6.21
CA GLN A 190 2.60 25.91 -6.97
C GLN A 190 4.00 25.27 -6.97
N ARG A 191 4.34 24.50 -5.93
CA ARG A 191 5.64 23.85 -5.77
C ARG A 191 5.63 22.37 -6.16
N ALA A 192 4.52 21.83 -6.65
CA ALA A 192 4.38 20.40 -6.94
C ALA A 192 5.50 19.89 -7.87
N VAL A 193 5.73 20.57 -8.99
CA VAL A 193 6.79 20.25 -9.97
C VAL A 193 8.19 20.27 -9.35
N GLU A 194 8.49 21.29 -8.54
CA GLU A 194 9.78 21.41 -7.82
C GLU A 194 9.98 20.24 -6.85
N LEU A 195 8.94 19.88 -6.10
CA LEU A 195 9.00 18.80 -5.13
C LEU A 195 9.11 17.43 -5.80
N ARG A 196 8.40 17.18 -6.90
CA ARG A 196 8.52 15.94 -7.70
C ARG A 196 9.93 15.76 -8.25
N ARG A 197 10.55 16.84 -8.77
CA ARG A 197 11.95 16.80 -9.20
C ARG A 197 12.90 16.46 -8.05
N LYS A 198 12.72 17.09 -6.88
CA LYS A 198 13.51 16.76 -5.67
C LYS A 198 13.35 15.31 -5.22
N ILE A 199 12.15 14.73 -5.39
CA ILE A 199 11.91 13.31 -5.10
C ILE A 199 12.73 12.44 -6.07
N LEU A 200 12.62 12.67 -7.38
CA LEU A 200 13.34 11.88 -8.40
C LEU A 200 14.86 11.98 -8.23
N ASP A 201 15.40 13.20 -8.07
CA ASP A 201 16.83 13.45 -7.86
C ASP A 201 17.40 12.74 -6.62
N GLY A 202 16.54 12.47 -5.63
CA GLY A 202 16.91 11.89 -4.35
C GLY A 202 16.59 10.40 -4.22
N LEU A 203 15.72 9.84 -5.07
CA LEU A 203 15.09 8.53 -4.84
C LEU A 203 16.13 7.41 -4.68
N GLU A 204 17.09 7.31 -5.62
CA GLU A 204 18.14 6.28 -5.55
C GLU A 204 19.03 6.43 -4.30
N ARG A 205 19.52 7.65 -4.06
CA ARG A 205 20.47 7.92 -2.98
C ARG A 205 19.85 7.70 -1.60
N ARG A 206 18.57 8.04 -1.45
CA ARG A 206 17.88 8.07 -0.16
C ARG A 206 17.19 6.75 0.17
N SER A 207 16.84 5.95 -0.84
CA SER A 207 16.37 4.58 -0.64
C SER A 207 17.51 3.57 -0.58
N GLY A 208 18.65 3.86 -1.21
CA GLY A 208 19.76 2.91 -1.37
C GLY A 208 19.57 1.92 -2.53
N VAL A 209 18.46 2.01 -3.28
CA VAL A 209 18.19 1.20 -4.48
C VAL A 209 18.76 1.91 -5.71
N LYS A 210 19.54 1.21 -6.53
CA LYS A 210 20.03 1.77 -7.81
C LYS A 210 18.96 1.65 -8.88
N ILE A 211 18.69 2.73 -9.61
CA ILE A 211 17.68 2.77 -10.68
C ILE A 211 18.26 3.48 -11.92
N PRO A 212 19.24 2.87 -12.62
CA PRO A 212 20.05 3.56 -13.64
C PRO A 212 19.26 4.20 -14.77
N ASN A 213 18.04 3.74 -15.02
CA ASN A 213 17.15 4.23 -16.06
C ASN A 213 15.98 5.08 -15.53
N LEU A 214 16.02 5.55 -14.27
CA LEU A 214 14.98 6.40 -13.68
C LEU A 214 14.71 7.65 -14.53
N ALA A 215 15.79 8.28 -15.04
CA ALA A 215 15.73 9.48 -15.85
C ALA A 215 14.88 9.33 -17.13
N TRP A 216 14.63 8.12 -17.61
CA TRP A 216 13.76 7.88 -18.77
C TRP A 216 12.28 8.12 -18.47
N PHE A 217 11.90 8.18 -17.18
CA PHE A 217 10.54 8.35 -16.71
C PHE A 217 10.29 9.72 -16.07
N ASP A 218 11.29 10.60 -16.02
CA ASP A 218 11.24 11.89 -15.32
C ASP A 218 10.08 12.76 -15.80
N ASP A 219 9.94 12.98 -17.11
CA ASP A 219 8.88 13.84 -17.66
C ASP A 219 7.48 13.37 -17.24
N ARG A 220 7.27 12.04 -17.22
CA ARG A 220 5.99 11.45 -16.79
C ARG A 220 5.77 11.63 -15.30
N CYS A 221 6.78 11.33 -14.48
CA CYS A 221 6.70 11.46 -13.02
C CYS A 221 6.57 12.91 -12.56
N ILE A 222 7.21 13.86 -13.26
CA ILE A 222 7.08 15.29 -13.00
C ILE A 222 5.68 15.76 -13.41
N GLY A 223 5.17 15.32 -14.56
CA GLY A 223 3.85 15.68 -15.07
C GLY A 223 2.68 15.08 -14.30
N ASN A 224 2.87 13.90 -13.68
CA ASN A 224 1.79 13.13 -13.06
C ASN A 224 2.23 12.51 -11.73
N ASP A 225 1.58 12.91 -10.64
CA ASP A 225 1.86 12.38 -9.29
C ASP A 225 1.48 10.92 -9.11
N ASP A 226 0.42 10.44 -9.78
CA ASP A 226 0.02 9.03 -9.74
C ASP A 226 1.13 8.14 -10.37
N CYS A 227 1.78 8.58 -11.47
CA CYS A 227 2.97 7.86 -12.00
C CYS A 227 4.12 7.87 -10.99
N LEU A 228 4.44 9.03 -10.40
CA LEU A 228 5.51 9.13 -9.41
C LEU A 228 5.25 8.21 -8.20
N ASP A 229 4.01 8.17 -7.71
CA ASP A 229 3.60 7.34 -6.58
C ASP A 229 3.75 5.85 -6.89
N SER A 230 3.41 5.43 -8.12
CA SER A 230 3.66 4.05 -8.57
C SER A 230 5.16 3.71 -8.62
N VAL A 231 6.03 4.65 -9.01
CA VAL A 231 7.48 4.47 -8.98
C VAL A 231 7.98 4.35 -7.54
N VAL A 232 7.53 5.21 -6.64
CA VAL A 232 7.88 5.15 -5.21
C VAL A 232 7.42 3.83 -4.59
N ALA A 233 6.22 3.36 -4.91
CA ALA A 233 5.73 2.06 -4.48
C ALA A 233 6.62 0.91 -4.99
N SER A 234 7.12 0.98 -6.23
CA SER A 234 8.05 -0.03 -6.76
C SER A 234 9.37 -0.08 -5.97
N VAL A 235 9.84 1.06 -5.48
CA VAL A 235 11.03 1.13 -4.62
C VAL A 235 10.75 0.48 -3.26
N ALA A 236 9.55 0.68 -2.69
CA ALA A 236 9.16 -0.03 -1.46
C ALA A 236 9.10 -1.55 -1.65
N ALA A 237 8.50 -2.04 -2.76
CA ALA A 237 8.51 -3.46 -3.10
C ALA A 237 9.93 -4.02 -3.30
N CYS A 238 10.82 -3.25 -3.93
CA CYS A 238 12.23 -3.59 -4.08
C CYS A 238 12.93 -3.73 -2.72
N LEU A 239 12.76 -2.76 -1.83
CA LEU A 239 13.34 -2.79 -0.48
C LEU A 239 12.84 -3.99 0.32
N TRP A 240 11.57 -4.35 0.18
CA TRP A 240 11.03 -5.56 0.82
C TRP A 240 11.73 -6.82 0.34
N SER A 241 11.89 -6.97 -0.99
CA SER A 241 12.58 -8.11 -1.60
C SER A 241 14.04 -8.21 -1.13
N LEU A 242 14.72 -7.07 -1.00
CA LEU A 242 16.11 -7.00 -0.54
C LEU A 242 16.26 -7.31 0.95
N ASN A 243 15.42 -6.70 1.79
CA ASN A 243 15.49 -6.82 3.23
C ASN A 243 14.19 -6.36 3.90
N HIS A 244 13.30 -7.30 4.21
CA HIS A 244 12.05 -7.02 4.92
C HIS A 244 12.26 -6.49 6.36
N ALA A 245 13.46 -6.63 6.95
CA ALA A 245 13.75 -6.06 8.27
C ALA A 245 13.80 -4.52 8.27
N LEU A 246 13.78 -3.89 7.09
CA LEU A 246 13.64 -2.43 6.96
C LEU A 246 12.21 -1.94 7.28
N PHE A 247 11.26 -2.85 7.41
CA PHE A 247 9.85 -2.58 7.62
C PHE A 247 9.45 -2.97 9.04
N ARG A 248 8.46 -2.25 9.59
CA ARG A 248 7.78 -2.72 10.79
C ARG A 248 6.89 -3.89 10.40
N LEU A 249 7.05 -5.02 11.08
CA LEU A 249 6.18 -6.18 10.97
C LEU A 249 5.25 -6.23 12.18
N PRO A 250 3.98 -6.64 12.01
CA PRO A 250 3.08 -6.83 13.14
C PRO A 250 3.55 -8.03 13.98
N GLN A 251 3.49 -7.89 15.31
CA GLN A 251 3.98 -8.88 16.26
C GLN A 251 2.87 -9.53 17.07
N ASP A 252 3.16 -10.72 17.62
CA ASP A 252 2.28 -11.34 18.59
C ASP A 252 2.31 -10.54 19.91
N GLY A 253 1.13 -10.33 20.52
CA GLY A 253 0.98 -9.50 21.73
C GLY A 253 0.54 -8.05 21.45
N PRO A 254 0.65 -7.15 22.44
CA PRO A 254 0.07 -5.80 22.37
C PRO A 254 0.79 -4.81 21.43
N GLY A 255 1.85 -5.23 20.73
CA GLY A 255 2.68 -4.34 19.92
C GLY A 255 3.60 -3.43 20.77
N ASP A 256 4.54 -2.75 20.11
CA ASP A 256 5.56 -1.92 20.76
C ASP A 256 5.18 -0.42 20.80
N PRO A 257 4.99 0.19 21.99
CA PRO A 257 4.74 1.61 22.16
C PRO A 257 5.87 2.57 21.83
N THR A 258 7.10 2.07 21.70
CA THR A 258 8.28 2.92 21.85
C THR A 258 8.96 3.39 20.57
N THR A 259 8.36 3.16 19.40
CA THR A 259 8.95 3.63 18.13
C THR A 259 7.99 4.57 17.36
N ARG A 260 8.33 5.87 17.44
CA ARG A 260 7.71 7.11 16.89
C ARG A 260 6.23 7.01 16.43
N GLY A 261 5.33 7.34 17.37
CA GLY A 261 3.88 7.50 17.12
C GLY A 261 3.01 7.53 18.39
N GLY A 262 3.51 7.02 19.53
CA GLY A 262 2.79 6.99 20.80
C GLY A 262 2.09 5.64 21.07
N THR A 263 1.74 5.40 22.34
CA THR A 263 1.39 4.08 22.93
C THR A 263 0.24 3.33 22.24
N PRO A 264 0.42 2.05 21.81
CA PRO A 264 -0.66 1.10 21.60
C PRO A 264 -1.40 0.88 22.92
N HIS A 265 -2.43 1.68 23.14
CA HIS A 265 -3.39 1.53 24.23
C HIS A 265 -4.54 0.64 23.78
N SER A 266 -4.25 -0.61 23.41
CA SER A 266 -5.32 -1.59 23.33
C SER A 266 -4.86 -2.94 23.82
N ASP A 267 -5.65 -3.51 24.75
CA ASP A 267 -5.50 -4.84 25.35
C ASP A 267 -5.65 -6.00 24.33
N GLY A 268 -5.41 -5.74 23.05
CA GLY A 268 -5.57 -6.69 21.94
C GLY A 268 -4.25 -7.08 21.30
N ASN A 269 -4.28 -8.13 20.50
CA ASN A 269 -3.13 -8.67 19.78
C ASN A 269 -2.88 -7.90 18.45
N GLU A 270 -1.68 -7.36 18.24
CA GLU A 270 -1.31 -6.58 17.05
C GLU A 270 -1.35 -7.42 15.78
N LEU A 271 -0.76 -8.62 15.81
CA LEU A 271 -0.81 -9.54 14.66
C LEU A 271 -2.23 -9.94 14.30
N ALA A 272 -3.09 -10.21 15.27
CA ALA A 272 -4.49 -10.54 15.02
C ALA A 272 -5.25 -9.34 14.41
N ALA A 273 -5.03 -8.13 14.96
CA ALA A 273 -5.61 -6.91 14.39
C ALA A 273 -5.13 -6.67 12.96
N ALA A 274 -3.83 -6.79 12.70
CA ALA A 274 -3.24 -6.63 11.37
C ALA A 274 -3.75 -7.65 10.35
N ARG A 275 -4.05 -8.88 10.79
CA ARG A 275 -4.68 -9.91 9.93
C ARG A 275 -6.11 -9.57 9.54
N LEU A 276 -6.82 -8.74 10.31
CA LEU A 276 -8.19 -8.31 10.04
C LEU A 276 -8.23 -6.95 9.32
N GLU A 277 -7.50 -5.96 9.83
CA GLU A 277 -7.52 -4.56 9.39
C GLU A 277 -6.53 -4.27 8.25
N GLY A 278 -5.57 -5.16 8.00
CA GLY A 278 -4.43 -4.91 7.11
C GLY A 278 -3.28 -4.22 7.81
N TRP A 279 -2.19 -4.02 7.06
CA TRP A 279 -0.95 -3.48 7.61
C TRP A 279 -0.16 -2.71 6.56
N LEU A 280 0.21 -1.48 6.89
CA LEU A 280 1.01 -0.65 5.99
C LEU A 280 2.49 -1.03 6.03
N TYR A 281 3.04 -1.41 4.87
CA TYR A 281 4.44 -1.72 4.68
C TYR A 281 5.18 -0.53 4.03
N ALA A 282 5.49 0.47 4.86
CA ALA A 282 6.47 1.50 4.52
C ALA A 282 7.80 1.20 5.23
N PRO A 283 8.96 1.44 4.57
CA PRO A 283 10.24 1.28 5.22
C PRO A 283 10.34 2.29 6.36
N VAL A 284 10.84 1.89 7.53
CA VAL A 284 10.97 2.77 8.70
C VAL A 284 12.35 2.71 9.35
N PHE A 285 13.16 1.69 9.01
CA PHE A 285 14.48 1.45 9.61
C PHE A 285 15.65 1.61 8.61
N LEU A 286 15.61 2.66 7.77
CA LEU A 286 16.63 2.87 6.73
C LEU A 286 17.94 3.47 7.25
N ASN A 287 17.91 4.16 8.40
CA ASN A 287 19.04 4.97 8.88
C ASN A 287 19.62 4.51 10.23
N GLY A 288 19.34 3.30 10.72
CA GLY A 288 20.00 2.74 11.91
C GLY A 288 19.80 3.50 13.24
N ASP A 289 19.07 4.61 13.27
CA ASP A 289 18.76 5.33 14.50
C ASP A 289 17.63 4.60 15.26
N HIS A 290 18.05 3.64 16.08
CA HIS A 290 17.33 3.23 17.29
C HIS A 290 17.61 4.24 18.41
#